data_AF-A0A7Y0X4B0-F1
#
_entry.id   AF-A0A7Y0X4B0-F1
#
_cell.length_a   1.000
_cell.length_b   1.000
_cell.length_c   1.000
_cell.angle_alpha   90.00
_cell.angle_beta   90.00
_cell.angle_gamma   90.00
#
_symmetry.space_group_name_H-M   'P 1'
#
loop_
_entity.id
_entity.type
_entity.pdbx_description
1 polymer ?
#
loop_
_entity_poly.entity_id
_entity_poly.type
_entity_poly.pdbx_seq_one_letter_code
_entity_poly.pdbx_strand_id
1 'polypeptide(L)'
;VLSTRNPLAVNWYMLIVQGLGFFAVYYFVFRTVIVKFGLKTPGREDDEEASSNVAGSSNSSELARQYLKALGGHDNLSSIDACITRLR
;
A
#
# COMPACT_ATOMS: atom_id res chain seq x y z
N VAL A 1 -5.50 -18.73 26.64
CA VAL A 1 -6.90 -18.33 26.36
C VAL A 1 -7.36 -17.42 27.48
N LEU A 2 -7.84 -16.21 27.16
CA LEU A 2 -8.30 -15.22 28.15
C LEU A 2 -9.55 -15.76 28.86
N SER A 3 -9.35 -16.47 29.97
CA SER A 3 -10.41 -17.11 30.75
C SER A 3 -10.89 -16.17 31.85
N THR A 4 -12.20 -15.93 31.90
CA THR A 4 -12.87 -15.07 32.89
C THR A 4 -12.78 -15.62 34.34
N ARG A 5 -12.29 -16.86 34.52
CA ARG A 5 -12.06 -17.51 35.83
C ARG A 5 -10.57 -17.55 36.20
N ASN A 6 -9.77 -16.60 35.73
CA ASN A 6 -8.37 -16.47 36.15
C ASN A 6 -8.27 -15.56 37.39
N PRO A 7 -7.83 -16.04 38.56
CA PRO A 7 -7.79 -15.24 39.81
C PRO A 7 -6.81 -14.05 39.78
N LEU A 8 -5.98 -13.95 38.74
CA LEU A 8 -5.06 -12.83 38.50
C LEU A 8 -5.69 -11.72 37.64
N ALA A 9 -6.86 -11.94 37.04
CA ALA A 9 -7.56 -10.97 36.20
C ALA A 9 -8.53 -10.11 37.03
N VAL A 10 -7.98 -9.34 37.97
CA VAL A 10 -8.76 -8.53 38.94
C VAL A 10 -9.51 -7.38 38.26
N ASN A 11 -9.02 -6.87 37.10
CA ASN A 11 -9.63 -5.74 36.40
C ASN A 11 -9.61 -5.91 34.87
N TRP A 12 -10.38 -6.87 34.35
CA TRP A 12 -10.43 -7.14 32.90
C TRP A 12 -10.91 -5.93 32.07
N TYR A 13 -11.75 -5.06 32.63
CA TYR A 13 -12.20 -3.82 31.98
C TYR A 13 -11.05 -2.86 31.63
N MET A 14 -9.93 -2.91 32.37
CA MET A 14 -8.75 -2.11 32.01
C MET A 14 -8.15 -2.50 30.66
N LEU A 15 -8.40 -3.72 30.16
CA LEU A 15 -7.99 -4.11 28.81
C LEU A 15 -8.70 -3.30 27.72
N ILE A 16 -9.95 -2.89 27.96
CA ILE A 16 -10.70 -2.04 27.02
C ILE A 16 -10.08 -0.63 27.00
N VAL A 17 -9.76 -0.08 28.17
CA VAL A 17 -9.11 1.24 28.30
C VAL A 17 -7.72 1.21 27.67
N GLN A 18 -6.94 0.16 27.94
CA GLN A 18 -5.62 -0.05 27.35
C GLN A 18 -5.69 -0.18 25.82
N GLY A 19 -6.67 -0.92 25.30
CA GLY A 19 -6.90 -1.08 23.87
C GLY A 19 -7.22 0.25 23.19
N LEU A 20 -8.07 1.07 23.81
CA LEU A 20 -8.42 2.40 23.29
C LEU A 20 -7.22 3.37 23.35
N GLY A 21 -6.41 3.29 24.41
CA GLY A 21 -5.17 4.05 24.51
C GLY A 21 -4.17 3.68 23.42
N PHE A 22 -3.91 2.39 23.20
CA PHE A 22 -3.03 1.95 22.11
C PHE A 22 -3.58 2.29 20.73
N PHE A 23 -4.89 2.19 20.51
CA PHE A 23 -5.53 2.57 19.26
C PHE A 23 -5.24 4.03 18.90
N ALA A 24 -5.43 4.94 19.85
CA ALA A 24 -5.14 6.36 19.64
C ALA A 24 -3.64 6.58 19.33
N VAL A 25 -2.75 6.01 20.15
CA VAL A 25 -1.30 6.17 19.97
C VAL A 25 -0.85 5.66 18.60
N TYR A 26 -1.26 4.46 18.20
CA TYR A 26 -0.90 3.91 16.89
C TYR A 26 -1.44 4.77 15.75
N TYR A 27 -2.70 5.20 15.81
CA TYR A 27 -3.27 6.04 14.76
C TYR A 27 -2.48 7.33 14.55
N PHE A 28 -2.20 8.06 15.63
CA PHE A 28 -1.47 9.33 15.52
C PHE A 28 0.00 9.13 15.11
N VAL A 29 0.69 8.12 15.67
CA VAL A 29 2.08 7.82 15.29
C VAL A 29 2.17 7.41 13.82
N PHE A 30 1.38 6.43 13.38
CA PHE A 30 1.41 6.01 11.98
C PHE A 30 0.97 7.14 11.05
N ARG A 31 -0.07 7.92 11.39
CA ARG A 31 -0.51 9.05 10.55
C ARG A 31 0.58 10.10 10.40
N THR A 32 1.23 10.50 11.49
CA THR A 32 2.30 11.50 11.45
C THR A 32 3.53 10.99 10.70
N VAL A 33 3.90 9.72 10.89
CA VAL A 33 5.00 9.09 10.16
C VAL A 33 4.70 8.96 8.67
N ILE A 34 3.50 8.51 8.29
CA ILE A 34 3.10 8.38 6.88
C ILE A 34 3.12 9.77 6.20
N VAL A 35 2.51 10.79 6.80
CA VAL A 35 2.47 12.13 6.20
C VAL A 35 3.85 12.78 6.13
N LYS A 36 4.67 12.67 7.19
CA LYS A 36 5.97 13.36 7.26
C LYS A 36 7.10 12.64 6.52
N PHE A 37 7.10 11.31 6.52
CA PHE A 37 8.13 10.49 5.86
C PHE A 37 7.72 9.99 4.48
N GLY A 38 6.53 10.34 3.99
CA GLY A 38 6.11 9.98 2.64
C GLY A 38 6.06 8.47 2.39
N LEU A 39 5.81 7.66 3.44
CA LEU A 39 5.79 6.21 3.28
C LEU A 39 4.71 5.81 2.29
N LYS A 40 5.10 5.02 1.28
CA LYS A 40 4.23 4.39 0.28
C LYS A 40 3.53 3.20 0.94
N THR A 41 2.47 3.48 1.69
CA THR A 41 1.57 2.44 2.19
C THR A 41 0.71 1.92 1.03
N PRO A 42 0.31 0.63 1.00
CA PRO A 42 -0.56 0.08 -0.05
C PRO A 42 -1.82 0.95 -0.24
N GLY A 43 -2.04 1.48 -1.45
CA GLY A 43 -3.10 2.46 -1.76
C GLY A 43 -2.69 3.93 -1.68
N ARG A 44 -1.43 4.24 -1.35
CA ARG A 44 -0.78 5.56 -1.54
C ARG A 44 0.39 5.49 -2.54
N GLU A 45 0.34 4.48 -3.39
CA GLU A 45 1.10 4.43 -4.63
C GLU A 45 0.15 4.99 -5.70
N ASP A 46 0.54 6.11 -6.31
CA ASP A 46 -0.01 6.67 -7.55
C ASP A 46 -1.20 7.65 -7.53
N ASP A 47 -1.43 8.41 -6.45
CA ASP A 47 -2.37 9.56 -6.51
C ASP A 47 -1.69 10.96 -6.54
N GLU A 48 -0.37 11.06 -6.31
CA GLU A 48 0.36 12.34 -6.31
C GLU A 48 1.36 12.51 -7.48
N GLU A 49 1.38 11.59 -8.46
CA GLU A 49 2.26 11.69 -9.64
C GLU A 49 1.52 11.88 -10.98
N ALA A 50 0.24 12.31 -10.95
CA ALA A 50 -0.43 12.80 -12.16
C ALA A 50 0.00 14.23 -12.55
N SER A 51 0.93 14.87 -11.82
CA SER A 51 1.29 16.27 -12.03
C SER A 51 2.73 16.61 -11.61
N SER A 52 3.74 15.96 -12.17
CA SER A 52 5.02 16.63 -12.47
C SER A 52 6.02 15.74 -13.20
N ASN A 53 6.48 16.23 -14.36
CA ASN A 53 7.75 15.90 -15.01
C ASN A 53 7.91 14.49 -15.58
N VAL A 54 7.38 14.34 -16.81
CA VAL A 54 7.92 13.43 -17.83
C VAL A 54 9.36 13.86 -18.16
N ALA A 55 10.33 13.45 -17.34
CA ALA A 55 11.75 13.69 -17.54
C ALA A 55 12.58 12.41 -17.32
N GLY A 56 12.06 11.27 -17.82
CA GLY A 56 12.75 9.98 -17.75
C GLY A 56 12.29 8.92 -18.77
N SER A 57 11.45 9.28 -19.76
CA SER A 57 10.68 8.28 -20.54
C SER A 57 11.44 7.55 -21.64
N SER A 58 12.71 7.87 -21.93
CA SER A 58 13.41 7.23 -23.06
C SER A 58 13.57 5.72 -22.85
N ASN A 59 14.08 5.30 -21.67
CA ASN A 59 14.34 3.88 -21.42
C ASN A 59 13.05 3.09 -21.19
N SER A 60 12.11 3.64 -20.41
CA SER A 60 10.84 2.96 -20.12
C SER A 60 9.95 2.84 -21.36
N SER A 61 9.94 3.84 -22.25
CA SER A 61 9.17 3.77 -23.50
C SER A 61 9.79 2.81 -24.52
N GLU A 62 11.12 2.71 -24.56
CA GLU A 62 11.81 1.76 -25.44
C GLU A 62 11.62 0.31 -24.97
N LEU A 63 11.74 0.05 -23.66
CA LEU A 63 11.39 -1.24 -23.05
C LEU A 63 9.93 -1.60 -23.34
N ALA A 64 8.99 -0.67 -23.14
CA ALA A 64 7.58 -0.90 -23.44
C ALA A 64 7.36 -1.29 -24.91
N ARG A 65 8.05 -0.64 -25.86
CA ARG A 65 7.98 -0.98 -27.28
C ARG A 65 8.54 -2.39 -27.58
N GLN A 66 9.60 -2.80 -26.90
CA GLN A 66 10.14 -4.17 -27.03
C GLN A 66 9.15 -5.22 -26.49
N TYR A 67 8.56 -4.99 -25.31
CA TYR A 67 7.52 -5.87 -24.76
C TYR A 67 6.29 -5.92 -25.67
N LEU A 68 5.82 -4.78 -26.20
CA LEU A 68 4.68 -4.71 -27.11
C LEU A 68 4.93 -5.50 -28.40
N LYS A 69 6.15 -5.45 -28.93
CA LYS A 69 6.56 -6.24 -30.10
C LYS A 69 6.59 -7.74 -29.80
N ALA A 70 7.06 -8.14 -28.62
CA ALA A 70 7.08 -9.53 -28.19
C ALA A 70 5.66 -10.11 -27.97
N LEU A 71 4.70 -9.26 -27.59
CA LEU A 71 3.30 -9.63 -27.35
C LEU A 71 2.43 -9.72 -28.62
N GLY A 72 2.99 -9.46 -29.81
CA GLY A 72 2.26 -9.57 -31.08
C GLY A 72 1.76 -8.25 -31.66
N GLY A 73 2.15 -7.11 -31.08
CA GLY A 73 1.82 -5.77 -31.59
C GLY A 73 0.45 -5.26 -31.17
N HIS A 74 0.16 -4.00 -31.50
CA HIS A 74 -1.07 -3.31 -31.08
C HIS A 74 -2.33 -4.01 -31.58
N ASP A 75 -2.27 -4.62 -32.76
CA ASP A 75 -3.42 -5.26 -33.41
C ASP A 75 -3.84 -6.60 -32.75
N ASN A 76 -3.01 -7.17 -31.87
CA ASN A 76 -3.28 -8.44 -31.17
C ASN A 76 -3.79 -8.26 -29.72
N LEU A 77 -3.75 -7.04 -29.18
CA LEU A 77 -4.02 -6.74 -27.78
C LEU A 77 -5.40 -6.09 -27.62
N SER A 78 -6.34 -6.76 -26.95
CA SER A 78 -7.67 -6.20 -26.63
C SER A 78 -7.69 -5.44 -25.30
N SER A 79 -6.97 -5.93 -24.30
CA SER A 79 -6.85 -5.33 -22.96
C SER A 79 -5.51 -5.68 -22.34
N ILE A 80 -4.90 -4.74 -21.61
CA ILE A 80 -3.69 -4.96 -20.81
C ILE A 80 -3.97 -4.56 -19.36
N ASP A 81 -3.73 -5.48 -18.44
CA ASP A 81 -3.85 -5.32 -16.99
C ASP A 81 -2.54 -5.72 -16.30
N ALA A 82 -2.07 -4.91 -15.36
CA ALA A 82 -0.86 -5.19 -14.59
C ALA A 82 -1.19 -5.43 -13.11
N CYS A 83 -0.78 -6.58 -12.59
CA CYS A 83 -0.66 -6.86 -11.16
C CYS A 83 0.81 -6.77 -10.73
N ILE A 84 1.05 -6.68 -9.41
CA ILE A 84 2.38 -6.48 -8.77
C ILE A 84 3.50 -7.30 -9.40
N THR A 85 3.24 -8.56 -9.79
CA THR A 85 4.25 -9.45 -10.40
C THR A 85 3.81 -10.07 -11.72
N ARG A 86 2.68 -9.66 -12.29
CA ARG A 86 2.12 -10.31 -13.50
C ARG A 86 1.42 -9.29 -14.38
N LEU A 87 1.81 -9.26 -15.65
CA LEU A 87 1.13 -8.53 -16.70
C LEU A 87 0.21 -9.51 -17.47
N ARG A 88 -1.04 -9.12 -17.70
CA ARG A 88 -2.07 -9.86 -18.44
C ARG A 88 -2.58 -9.05 -19.61
#